data_AF-A0A1I8IQP2-F1
#
_entry.id   AF-A0A1I8IQP2-F1
#
_cell.length_a   1.000
_cell.length_b   1.000
_cell.length_c   1.000
_cell.angle_alpha   90.00
_cell.angle_beta   90.00
_cell.angle_gamma   90.00
#
_symmetry.space_group_name_H-M   'P 1'
#
loop_
_entity.id
_entity.type
_entity.pdbx_description
1 polymer ?
#
loop_
_entity_poly.entity_id
_entity_poly.type
_entity_poly.pdbx_seq_one_letter_code
_entity_poly.pdbx_strand_id
1 'polypeptide(L)'
;MRRHWLLSGVCVTLAVTAALSAPLRFQSGRAVSINLECDVCKTGVALARRLLDEGKKSLVPEPMFMYALDHVYLDPDDVCGQYLGAGCSNASIPQFDYFWNISLPPNPKPPVKPISPPKSGAPRLRILHLSDVHIDALYSVGASADCGLPTCCRRSDGMPPSSKRRAAYWGDYNCDLPWWTADNSFKQIARID
;
A
#
# COMPACT_ATOMS: atom_id res chain seq x y z
N MET A 1 19.48 -4.24 -18.68
CA MET A 1 18.77 -3.68 -17.50
C MET A 1 19.68 -3.57 -16.26
N ARG A 2 20.82 -2.87 -16.33
CA ARG A 2 21.70 -2.63 -15.16
C ARG A 2 22.34 -1.23 -15.13
N ARG A 3 21.93 -0.31 -16.00
CA ARG A 3 22.58 1.01 -16.16
C ARG A 3 21.73 2.22 -15.72
N HIS A 4 20.46 2.04 -15.36
CA HIS A 4 19.59 3.15 -14.93
C HIS A 4 19.58 3.39 -13.41
N TRP A 5 19.87 2.38 -12.58
CA TRP A 5 19.90 2.53 -11.13
C TRP A 5 21.12 3.31 -10.60
N LEU A 6 22.20 3.39 -11.38
CA LEU A 6 23.41 4.12 -10.99
C LEU A 6 23.29 5.64 -11.22
N LEU A 7 22.42 6.09 -12.13
CA LEU A 7 22.30 7.51 -12.47
C LEU A 7 21.42 8.30 -11.49
N SER A 8 20.44 7.65 -10.85
CA SER A 8 19.60 8.29 -9.83
C SER A 8 20.35 8.49 -8.50
N GLY A 9 21.09 7.48 -8.05
CA GLY A 9 21.90 7.57 -6.82
C GLY A 9 23.05 8.57 -6.92
N VAL A 10 23.70 8.67 -8.08
CA VAL A 10 24.82 9.59 -8.34
C VAL A 10 24.35 11.05 -8.43
N CYS A 11 23.16 11.32 -8.97
CA CYS A 11 22.66 12.69 -9.07
C CYS A 11 22.23 13.26 -7.71
N VAL A 12 21.64 12.43 -6.84
CA VAL A 12 21.28 12.84 -5.47
C VAL A 12 22.54 13.03 -4.62
N THR A 13 23.55 12.16 -4.74
CA THR A 13 24.83 12.36 -4.03
C THR A 13 25.62 13.54 -4.57
N LEU A 14 25.58 13.87 -5.86
CA LEU A 14 26.21 15.07 -6.43
C LEU A 14 25.53 16.36 -5.99
N ALA A 15 24.20 16.40 -5.91
CA ALA A 15 23.49 17.57 -5.40
C ALA A 15 23.78 17.81 -3.90
N VAL A 16 23.83 16.73 -3.11
CA VAL A 16 24.18 16.78 -1.68
C VAL A 16 25.65 17.15 -1.46
N THR A 17 26.58 16.62 -2.26
CA THR A 17 28.02 16.96 -2.15
C THR A 17 28.34 18.36 -2.66
N ALA A 18 27.66 18.87 -3.70
CA ALA A 18 27.79 20.24 -4.15
C ALA A 18 27.26 21.25 -3.11
N ALA A 19 26.18 20.90 -2.40
CA ALA A 19 25.69 21.71 -1.27
C ALA A 19 26.64 21.68 -0.05
N LEU A 20 27.32 20.55 0.20
CA LEU A 20 28.27 20.37 1.31
C LEU A 20 29.67 20.96 1.05
N SER A 21 30.03 21.28 -0.19
CA SER A 21 31.39 21.74 -0.56
C SER A 21 31.50 23.25 -0.84
N ALA A 22 30.43 24.02 -0.65
CA ALA A 22 30.52 25.48 -0.58
C ALA A 22 31.15 25.89 0.77
N PRO A 23 32.30 26.60 0.79
CA PRO A 23 32.99 26.92 2.03
C PRO A 23 32.32 28.12 2.71
N LEU A 24 31.25 27.90 3.47
CA LEU A 24 30.73 28.90 4.39
C LEU A 24 31.51 28.81 5.70
N ARG A 25 32.64 29.52 5.77
CA ARG A 25 33.29 29.84 7.04
C ARG A 25 32.42 30.84 7.80
N PHE A 26 31.65 30.38 8.78
CA PHE A 26 31.06 31.26 9.79
C PHE A 26 31.11 30.61 11.18
N GLN A 27 32.01 31.11 12.04
CA GLN A 27 32.07 30.77 13.46
C GLN A 27 31.08 31.67 14.24
N SER A 28 29.85 31.22 14.45
CA SER A 28 29.09 31.44 15.69
C SER A 28 27.72 30.73 15.62
N GLY A 29 27.42 29.89 16.61
CA GLY A 29 26.08 29.34 16.84
C GLY A 29 25.78 28.05 16.07
N ARG A 30 25.91 26.89 16.74
CA ARG A 30 25.52 25.57 16.19
C ARG A 30 24.08 25.53 15.64
N ALA A 31 23.17 26.37 16.16
CA ALA A 31 21.79 26.46 15.71
C ALA A 31 21.62 27.18 14.35
N VAL A 32 22.50 28.12 13.99
CA VAL A 32 22.40 28.87 12.73
C VAL A 32 22.83 28.01 11.53
N SER A 33 23.81 27.11 11.73
CA SER A 33 24.27 26.16 10.69
C SER A 33 23.18 25.16 10.32
N ILE A 34 22.51 24.59 11.33
CA ILE A 34 21.47 23.56 11.14
C ILE A 34 20.25 24.09 10.38
N ASN A 35 19.82 25.33 10.68
CA ASN A 35 18.67 25.93 10.01
C ASN A 35 18.95 26.21 8.53
N LEU A 36 20.15 26.71 8.21
CA LEU A 36 20.53 26.99 6.82
C LEU A 36 20.68 25.71 6.00
N GLU A 37 21.31 24.67 6.57
CA GLU A 37 21.43 23.35 5.94
C GLU A 37 20.04 22.72 5.68
N CYS A 38 19.12 22.91 6.62
CA CYS A 38 17.75 22.45 6.50
C CYS A 38 16.97 23.17 5.40
N ASP A 39 17.04 24.50 5.33
CA ASP A 39 16.35 25.30 4.32
C ASP A 39 16.86 25.00 2.90
N VAL A 40 18.18 24.83 2.76
CA VAL A 40 18.80 24.43 1.49
C VAL A 40 18.33 23.03 1.07
N CYS A 41 18.28 22.08 2.01
CA CYS A 41 17.77 20.74 1.74
C CYS A 41 16.31 20.78 1.27
N LYS A 42 15.41 21.41 2.05
CA LYS A 42 13.98 21.45 1.75
C LYS A 42 13.70 22.12 0.41
N THR A 43 14.38 23.22 0.14
CA THR A 43 14.27 23.94 -1.14
C THR A 43 14.75 23.07 -2.31
N GLY A 44 15.86 22.36 -2.12
CA GLY A 44 16.40 21.44 -3.13
C GLY A 44 15.45 20.28 -3.44
N VAL A 45 14.88 19.64 -2.41
CA VAL A 45 13.89 18.55 -2.57
C VAL A 45 12.61 19.06 -3.25
N ALA A 46 12.09 20.21 -2.82
CA ALA A 46 10.90 20.82 -3.42
C ALA A 46 11.12 21.20 -4.90
N LEU A 47 12.30 21.70 -5.25
CA LEU A 47 12.65 22.01 -6.64
C LEU A 47 12.77 20.74 -7.49
N ALA A 48 13.44 19.70 -6.98
CA ALA A 48 13.57 18.42 -7.67
C ALA A 48 12.18 17.79 -7.94
N ARG A 49 11.26 17.87 -6.98
CA ARG A 49 9.87 17.42 -7.13
C ARG A 49 9.16 18.14 -8.29
N ARG A 50 9.23 19.47 -8.33
CA ARG A 50 8.62 20.27 -9.43
C ARG A 50 9.20 19.92 -10.80
N LEU A 51 10.51 19.70 -10.90
CA LEU A 51 11.15 19.32 -12.15
C LEU A 51 10.74 17.91 -12.64
N LEU A 52 10.45 16.99 -11.71
CA LEU A 52 9.92 15.66 -12.05
C LEU A 52 8.47 15.73 -12.54
N ASP A 53 7.68 16.67 -12.04
CA ASP A 53 6.29 16.85 -12.45
C ASP A 53 6.14 17.56 -13.81
N GLU A 54 7.02 18.52 -14.12
CA GLU A 54 7.08 19.18 -15.43
C GLU A 54 7.39 18.22 -16.59
N GLY A 55 7.93 17.02 -16.30
CA GLY A 55 8.20 15.96 -17.27
C GLY A 55 7.04 14.99 -17.53
N LYS A 56 5.92 15.07 -16.80
CA LYS A 56 4.83 14.08 -16.87
C LYS A 56 3.70 14.54 -17.80
N LYS A 57 3.37 13.71 -18.79
CA LYS A 57 2.21 13.93 -19.66
C LYS A 57 0.90 13.61 -18.90
N SER A 58 0.04 14.62 -18.82
CA SER A 58 -1.21 14.73 -18.05
C SER A 58 -2.37 13.83 -18.51
N LEU A 59 -2.18 12.51 -18.68
CA LEU A 59 -3.29 11.63 -19.10
C LEU A 59 -3.37 10.27 -18.41
N VAL A 60 -2.56 10.03 -17.39
CA VAL A 60 -2.70 8.83 -16.54
C VAL A 60 -3.00 9.33 -15.13
N PRO A 61 -4.12 8.92 -14.49
CA PRO A 61 -4.28 9.17 -13.07
C PRO A 61 -3.03 8.62 -12.38
N GLU A 62 -2.29 9.47 -11.65
CA GLU A 62 -1.12 9.04 -10.90
C GLU A 62 -1.53 7.80 -10.09
N PRO A 63 -0.96 6.61 -10.37
CA PRO A 63 -1.31 5.44 -9.60
C PRO A 63 -1.09 5.81 -8.14
N MET A 64 -2.02 5.46 -7.26
CA MET A 64 -1.99 5.85 -5.84
C MET A 64 -0.59 5.66 -5.20
N PHE A 65 0.16 4.68 -5.70
CA PHE A 65 1.57 4.48 -5.45
C PHE A 65 2.47 5.71 -5.68
N MET A 66 2.39 6.35 -6.84
CA MET A 66 3.17 7.56 -7.15
C MET A 66 2.73 8.76 -6.33
N TYR A 67 1.42 8.91 -6.09
CA TYR A 67 0.91 9.94 -5.20
C TYR A 67 1.47 9.77 -3.77
N ALA A 68 1.46 8.53 -3.25
CA ALA A 68 2.02 8.21 -1.96
C ALA A 68 3.54 8.41 -1.92
N LEU A 69 4.27 8.01 -2.96
CA LEU A 69 5.71 8.30 -3.07
C LEU A 69 5.97 9.81 -2.96
N ASP A 70 5.23 10.60 -3.72
CA ASP A 70 5.41 12.04 -3.80
C ASP A 70 5.04 12.78 -2.49
N HIS A 71 3.94 12.38 -1.85
CA HIS A 71 3.38 13.09 -0.69
C HIS A 71 3.70 12.46 0.67
N VAL A 72 4.26 11.25 0.72
CA VAL A 72 4.58 10.54 1.98
C VAL A 72 6.08 10.23 2.09
N TYR A 73 6.76 9.93 0.98
CA TYR A 73 8.17 9.54 1.02
C TYR A 73 9.13 10.62 0.52
N LEU A 74 8.66 11.48 -0.39
CA LEU A 74 9.43 12.56 -0.99
C LEU A 74 9.04 13.94 -0.47
N ASP A 75 8.25 13.99 0.61
CA ASP A 75 7.96 15.25 1.27
C ASP A 75 9.27 15.90 1.78
N PRO A 76 9.53 17.19 1.50
CA PRO A 76 10.77 17.85 1.88
C PRO A 76 11.05 17.83 3.38
N ASP A 77 10.02 17.92 4.23
CA ASP A 77 10.19 17.88 5.68
C ASP A 77 10.63 16.48 6.14
N ASP A 78 10.07 15.46 5.53
CA ASP A 78 10.37 14.06 5.81
C ASP A 78 11.77 13.64 5.34
N VAL A 79 12.10 13.95 4.09
CA VAL A 79 13.42 13.69 3.51
C VAL A 79 14.50 14.40 4.33
N CYS A 80 14.35 15.72 4.52
CA CYS A 80 15.38 16.50 5.19
C CYS A 80 15.47 16.23 6.68
N GLY A 81 14.36 15.93 7.37
CA GLY A 81 14.41 15.51 8.77
C GLY A 81 15.02 14.11 8.95
N GLN A 82 14.87 13.19 7.99
CA GLN A 82 15.56 11.89 8.01
C GLN A 82 17.08 12.05 7.84
N TYR A 83 17.54 12.92 6.93
CA TYR A 83 18.96 13.09 6.63
C TYR A 83 19.70 14.04 7.58
N LEU A 84 19.05 15.11 8.04
CA LEU A 84 19.64 16.14 8.91
C LEU A 84 19.19 16.03 10.37
N GLY A 85 18.28 15.10 10.68
CA GLY A 85 17.79 14.82 12.02
C GLY A 85 16.69 15.77 12.51
N ALA A 86 16.26 15.54 13.75
CA ALA A 86 15.14 16.25 14.40
C ALA A 86 15.31 17.78 14.51
N GLY A 87 16.53 18.30 14.31
CA GLY A 87 16.80 19.73 14.26
C GLY A 87 16.30 20.42 12.98
N CYS A 88 16.05 19.68 11.90
CA CYS A 88 15.56 20.22 10.63
C CYS A 88 14.04 20.03 10.45
N SER A 89 13.56 18.85 10.82
CA SER A 89 12.13 18.55 10.87
C SER A 89 11.92 17.40 11.82
N ASN A 90 10.76 17.36 12.48
CA ASN A 90 10.29 16.17 13.16
C ASN A 90 9.70 15.22 12.12
N ALA A 91 10.53 14.83 11.15
CA ALA A 91 10.18 13.97 10.04
C ALA A 91 9.43 12.76 10.57
N SER A 92 8.23 12.60 10.04
CA SER A 92 7.30 11.55 10.39
C SER A 92 7.03 10.73 9.15
N ILE A 93 8.07 10.47 8.34
CA ILE A 93 8.03 9.30 7.46
C ILE A 93 7.51 8.19 8.36
N PRO A 94 6.43 7.50 7.99
CA PRO A 94 6.04 6.29 8.67
C PRO A 94 7.23 5.33 8.51
N GLN A 95 8.18 5.40 9.43
CA GLN A 95 9.03 4.28 9.74
C GLN A 95 8.05 3.12 9.91
N PHE A 96 8.44 1.94 9.44
CA PHE A 96 7.60 0.75 9.55
C PHE A 96 7.14 0.45 11.00
N ASP A 97 7.67 1.20 11.98
CA ASP A 97 7.37 1.19 13.41
C ASP A 97 6.74 2.51 13.92
N TYR A 98 5.75 3.08 13.22
CA TYR A 98 4.98 4.22 13.76
C TYR A 98 4.06 3.75 14.90
N PHE A 99 4.49 3.96 16.14
CA PHE A 99 3.69 3.65 17.32
C PHE A 99 2.74 4.81 17.62
N TRP A 100 1.44 4.55 17.51
CA TRP A 100 0.40 5.47 17.94
C TRP A 100 -0.37 4.82 19.09
N ASN A 101 -0.74 5.65 20.08
CA ASN A 101 -1.50 5.21 21.24
C ASN A 101 -2.96 5.63 21.09
N ILE A 102 -3.87 4.73 21.47
CA ILE A 102 -5.28 5.06 21.67
C ILE A 102 -5.50 5.36 23.14
N SER A 103 -5.94 6.57 23.45
CA SER A 103 -6.43 6.90 24.79
C SER A 103 -7.81 6.28 24.99
N LEU A 104 -7.92 5.38 25.95
CA LEU A 104 -9.20 4.83 26.38
C LEU A 104 -9.92 5.85 27.29
N PRO A 105 -11.27 5.83 27.34
CA PRO A 105 -12.01 6.61 28.32
C PRO A 105 -11.52 6.33 29.75
N PRO A 106 -11.56 7.33 30.65
CA PRO A 106 -11.00 7.22 32.00
C PRO A 106 -11.81 6.29 32.92
N ASN A 107 -12.97 5.83 32.46
CA ASN A 107 -13.83 4.93 33.21
C ASN A 107 -13.09 3.62 33.53
N PRO A 108 -13.13 3.14 34.79
CA PRO A 108 -12.46 1.91 35.16
C PRO A 108 -13.02 0.73 34.38
N LYS A 109 -12.14 -0.16 33.93
CA LYS A 109 -12.52 -1.40 33.25
C LYS A 109 -13.45 -2.20 34.17
N PRO A 110 -14.68 -2.55 33.73
CA PRO A 110 -15.57 -3.39 34.52
C PRO A 110 -14.93 -4.74 34.86
N PRO A 111 -15.30 -5.36 36.00
CA PRO A 111 -14.81 -6.69 36.33
C PRO A 111 -15.19 -7.69 35.23
N VAL A 112 -14.26 -8.57 34.86
CA VAL A 112 -14.49 -9.59 33.85
C VAL A 112 -15.52 -10.58 34.37
N LYS A 113 -16.67 -10.66 33.69
CA LYS A 113 -17.72 -11.63 33.98
C LYS A 113 -17.62 -12.79 32.99
N PRO A 114 -17.37 -14.04 33.44
CA PRO A 114 -17.41 -15.20 32.57
C PRO A 114 -18.77 -15.32 31.88
N ILE A 115 -18.78 -15.66 30.60
CA ILE A 115 -20.01 -15.91 29.86
C ILE A 115 -20.56 -17.27 30.33
N SER A 116 -21.77 -17.28 30.88
CA SER A 116 -22.45 -18.51 31.26
C SER A 116 -23.03 -19.21 30.03
N PRO A 117 -23.04 -20.56 29.99
CA PRO A 117 -23.71 -21.29 28.93
C PRO A 117 -25.20 -20.91 28.84
N PRO A 118 -25.77 -20.87 27.63
CA PRO A 118 -27.20 -20.63 27.46
C PRO A 118 -28.01 -21.72 28.17
N LYS A 119 -29.12 -21.31 28.80
CA LYS A 119 -30.07 -22.25 29.44
C LYS A 119 -30.66 -23.20 28.40
N SER A 120 -31.08 -24.38 28.84
CA SER A 120 -31.84 -25.31 27.98
C SER A 120 -33.07 -24.61 27.40
N GLY A 121 -33.26 -24.69 26.09
CA GLY A 121 -34.36 -24.03 25.37
C GLY A 121 -34.18 -22.52 25.10
N ALA A 122 -33.01 -21.94 25.39
CA ALA A 122 -32.76 -20.53 25.06
C ALA A 122 -32.89 -20.27 23.53
N PRO A 123 -33.46 -19.12 23.12
CA PRO A 123 -33.59 -18.78 21.70
C PRO A 123 -32.21 -18.67 21.05
N ARG A 124 -32.13 -19.11 19.79
CA ARG A 124 -30.89 -19.07 18.99
C ARG A 124 -31.03 -18.06 17.88
N LEU A 125 -30.03 -17.20 17.74
CA LEU A 125 -29.87 -16.35 16.56
C LEU A 125 -28.99 -17.09 15.55
N ARG A 126 -29.42 -17.12 14.29
CA ARG A 126 -28.61 -17.62 13.17
C ARG A 126 -28.05 -16.41 12.43
N ILE A 127 -26.72 -16.37 12.28
CA ILE A 127 -26.02 -15.29 11.58
C ILE A 127 -25.31 -15.90 10.37
N LEU A 128 -25.63 -15.42 9.18
CA LEU A 128 -24.87 -15.70 7.98
C LEU A 128 -23.67 -14.75 7.91
N HIS A 129 -22.47 -15.31 7.75
CA HIS A 129 -21.25 -14.54 7.54
C HIS A 129 -20.62 -14.98 6.22
N LEU A 130 -20.53 -14.05 5.27
CA LEU A 130 -19.89 -14.23 3.98
C LEU A 130 -18.74 -13.22 3.89
N SER A 131 -17.62 -13.67 3.35
CA SER A 131 -16.46 -12.82 3.05
C SER A 131 -15.79 -13.33 1.78
N ASP A 132 -15.04 -12.46 1.11
CA ASP A 132 -14.12 -12.83 0.03
C ASP A 132 -14.79 -13.64 -1.11
N VAL A 133 -16.00 -13.23 -1.52
CA VAL A 133 -16.75 -13.93 -2.58
C VAL A 133 -16.03 -13.89 -3.93
N HIS A 134 -15.20 -12.86 -4.18
CA HIS A 134 -14.33 -12.75 -5.35
C HIS A 134 -14.97 -13.22 -6.67
N ILE A 135 -15.89 -12.41 -7.20
CA ILE A 135 -16.56 -12.70 -8.47
C ILE A 135 -15.74 -12.13 -9.62
N ASP A 136 -15.35 -12.99 -10.56
CA ASP A 136 -14.72 -12.59 -11.81
C ASP A 136 -15.73 -12.58 -12.96
N ALA A 137 -16.13 -11.38 -13.37
CA ALA A 137 -17.03 -11.17 -14.50
C ALA A 137 -16.44 -11.65 -15.84
N LEU A 138 -15.13 -11.85 -15.92
CA LEU A 138 -14.41 -12.32 -17.10
C LEU A 138 -14.08 -13.81 -17.05
N TYR A 139 -14.53 -14.53 -16.02
CA TYR A 139 -14.33 -15.98 -15.91
C TYR A 139 -14.89 -16.68 -17.17
N SER A 140 -14.05 -17.48 -17.81
CA SER A 140 -14.36 -18.17 -19.05
C SER A 140 -14.03 -19.65 -18.91
N VAL A 141 -15.07 -20.49 -18.94
CA VAL A 141 -14.93 -21.95 -18.92
C VAL A 141 -14.02 -22.39 -20.07
N GLY A 142 -13.08 -23.28 -19.78
CA GLY A 142 -12.12 -23.81 -20.75
C GLY A 142 -10.87 -22.95 -20.98
N ALA A 143 -10.82 -21.72 -20.45
CA ALA A 143 -9.61 -20.90 -20.45
C ALA A 143 -8.49 -21.55 -19.61
N SER A 144 -7.26 -21.05 -19.76
CA SER A 144 -6.15 -21.55 -18.94
C SER A 144 -6.35 -21.19 -17.47
N ALA A 145 -6.39 -22.21 -16.60
CA ALA A 145 -6.35 -22.05 -15.15
C ALA A 145 -4.91 -21.97 -14.60
N ASP A 146 -3.91 -22.17 -15.45
CA ASP A 146 -2.49 -22.12 -15.12
C ASP A 146 -1.77 -21.28 -16.19
N CYS A 147 -1.90 -19.97 -16.04
CA CYS A 147 -1.45 -18.96 -17.00
C CYS A 147 -0.19 -18.21 -16.56
N GLY A 148 0.33 -18.48 -15.36
CA GLY A 148 1.51 -17.81 -14.79
C GLY A 148 1.28 -16.36 -14.33
N LEU A 149 0.02 -15.91 -14.27
CA LEU A 149 -0.38 -14.60 -13.75
C LEU A 149 -0.97 -14.75 -12.34
N PRO A 150 -1.07 -13.64 -11.56
CA PRO A 150 -1.68 -13.68 -10.24
C PRO A 150 -3.15 -14.16 -10.24
N THR A 151 -3.88 -13.93 -11.34
CA THR A 151 -5.24 -14.44 -11.57
C THR A 151 -5.36 -14.93 -13.01
N CYS A 152 -6.07 -16.07 -13.20
CA CYS A 152 -6.25 -16.74 -14.48
C CYS A 152 -7.74 -16.99 -14.79
N CYS A 153 -8.04 -17.97 -15.66
CA CYS A 153 -9.38 -18.39 -16.06
C CYS A 153 -10.17 -17.38 -16.90
N ARG A 154 -9.51 -16.39 -17.51
CA ARG A 154 -10.14 -15.46 -18.46
C ARG A 154 -9.78 -15.82 -19.88
N ARG A 155 -10.62 -15.40 -20.82
CA ARG A 155 -10.38 -15.65 -22.26
C ARG A 155 -9.06 -15.06 -22.76
N SER A 156 -8.59 -13.97 -22.14
CA SER A 156 -7.30 -13.32 -22.43
C SER A 156 -6.09 -14.16 -22.05
N ASP A 157 -6.25 -15.16 -21.19
CA ASP A 157 -5.13 -15.86 -20.54
C ASP A 157 -4.64 -17.07 -21.36
N GLY A 158 -5.14 -17.19 -22.59
CA GLY A 158 -4.78 -18.22 -23.54
C GLY A 158 -5.45 -19.57 -23.29
N MET A 159 -5.07 -20.54 -24.13
CA MET A 159 -5.53 -21.92 -24.02
C MET A 159 -4.50 -22.74 -23.25
N PRO A 160 -4.93 -23.61 -22.32
CA PRO A 160 -4.00 -24.39 -21.53
C PRO A 160 -3.35 -25.49 -22.38
N PRO A 161 -2.13 -25.89 -22.02
CA PRO A 161 -1.38 -26.92 -22.74
C PRO A 161 -1.99 -28.33 -22.58
N SER A 162 -2.89 -28.53 -21.60
CA SER A 162 -3.60 -29.80 -21.41
C SER A 162 -5.01 -29.57 -20.88
N SER A 163 -5.87 -30.59 -21.07
CA SER A 163 -7.26 -30.56 -20.61
C SER A 163 -7.42 -30.46 -19.09
N LYS A 164 -6.41 -30.92 -18.34
CA LYS A 164 -6.40 -30.90 -16.87
C LYS A 164 -6.16 -29.51 -16.28
N ARG A 165 -5.78 -28.53 -17.10
CA ARG A 165 -5.51 -27.14 -16.68
C ARG A 165 -6.54 -26.14 -17.23
N ARG A 166 -7.74 -26.64 -17.57
CA ARG A 166 -8.85 -25.81 -18.04
C ARG A 166 -9.72 -25.38 -16.88
N ALA A 167 -10.04 -24.09 -16.85
CA ALA A 167 -11.06 -23.50 -16.00
C ALA A 167 -12.37 -24.32 -16.09
N ALA A 168 -12.82 -24.90 -14.99
CA ALA A 168 -14.03 -25.72 -14.97
C ALA A 168 -15.30 -24.86 -14.88
N TYR A 169 -16.47 -25.48 -15.03
CA TYR A 169 -17.73 -24.73 -15.04
C TYR A 169 -17.98 -24.02 -13.71
N TRP A 170 -17.80 -24.66 -12.56
CA TRP A 170 -18.11 -24.07 -11.25
C TRP A 170 -16.96 -23.28 -10.61
N GLY A 171 -15.83 -23.10 -11.29
CA GLY A 171 -14.62 -22.48 -10.74
C GLY A 171 -13.39 -23.38 -10.87
N ASP A 172 -12.23 -22.83 -10.52
CA ASP A 172 -10.94 -23.54 -10.47
C ASP A 172 -10.16 -23.07 -9.23
N TYR A 173 -9.20 -23.86 -8.76
CA TYR A 173 -8.45 -23.59 -7.53
C TYR A 173 -7.49 -22.40 -7.65
N ASN A 174 -7.10 -22.02 -8.86
CA ASN A 174 -6.18 -20.90 -9.12
C ASN A 174 -6.88 -19.61 -9.58
N CYS A 175 -8.20 -19.54 -9.42
CA CYS A 175 -9.02 -18.49 -10.03
C CYS A 175 -10.08 -17.95 -9.07
N ASP A 176 -10.53 -16.73 -9.34
CA ASP A 176 -11.73 -16.15 -8.75
C ASP A 176 -13.00 -16.88 -9.26
N LEU A 177 -14.13 -16.66 -8.58
CA LEU A 177 -15.38 -17.38 -8.86
C LEU A 177 -16.11 -16.83 -10.08
N PRO A 178 -16.66 -17.71 -10.95
CA PRO A 178 -17.66 -17.26 -11.90
C PRO A 178 -18.93 -16.86 -11.16
N TRP A 179 -19.63 -15.86 -11.70
CA TRP A 179 -20.81 -15.28 -11.05
C TRP A 179 -21.92 -16.30 -10.76
N TRP A 180 -22.08 -17.33 -11.61
CA TRP A 180 -23.11 -18.35 -11.42
C TRP A 180 -22.82 -19.29 -10.24
N THR A 181 -21.55 -19.46 -9.85
CA THR A 181 -21.21 -20.21 -8.63
C THR A 181 -21.61 -19.42 -7.39
N ALA A 182 -21.35 -18.11 -7.37
CA ALA A 182 -21.79 -17.25 -6.28
C ALA A 182 -23.33 -17.21 -6.19
N ASP A 183 -24.02 -17.02 -7.31
CA ASP A 183 -25.49 -17.02 -7.38
C ASP A 183 -26.10 -18.35 -6.91
N ASN A 184 -25.58 -19.48 -7.40
CA ASN A 184 -26.04 -20.79 -6.94
C ASN A 184 -25.81 -20.98 -5.44
N SER A 185 -24.67 -20.55 -4.90
CA SER A 185 -24.37 -20.63 -3.47
C SER A 185 -25.38 -19.83 -2.64
N PHE A 186 -25.68 -18.60 -3.04
CA PHE A 186 -26.66 -17.75 -2.35
C PHE A 186 -28.08 -18.32 -2.43
N LYS A 187 -28.46 -18.91 -3.58
CA LYS A 187 -29.73 -19.63 -3.71
C LYS A 187 -29.83 -20.83 -2.79
N GLN A 188 -28.75 -21.56 -2.54
CA GLN A 188 -28.78 -22.66 -1.55
C GLN A 188 -28.89 -22.14 -0.13
N ILE A 189 -28.18 -21.06 0.22
CA ILE A 189 -28.26 -20.44 1.54
C ILE A 189 -29.68 -19.96 1.84
N ALA A 190 -30.35 -19.35 0.85
CA ALA A 190 -31.73 -18.87 1.00
C ALA A 190 -32.76 -19.98 1.26
N ARG A 191 -32.41 -21.25 1.08
CA ARG A 191 -33.27 -22.41 1.36
C ARG A 191 -33.07 -22.98 2.77
N ILE A 192 -32.12 -22.45 3.52
CA ILE A 192 -31.84 -22.92 4.88
C ILE A 192 -32.83 -22.21 5.82
N ASP A 193 -33.89 -22.94 6.17
CA ASP A 193 -34.81 -22.60 7.27
C ASP A 193 -34.10 -22.73 8.62
#